data_AF-A0A0U1DY30-F1
#
_entry.id   AF-A0A0U1DY30-F1
#
_cell.length_a   1.000
_cell.length_b   1.000
_cell.length_c   1.000
_cell.angle_alpha   90.00
_cell.angle_beta   90.00
_cell.angle_gamma   90.00
#
_symmetry.space_group_name_H-M   'P 1'
#
loop_
_entity.id
_entity.type
_entity.pdbx_description
1 polymer ?
#
loop_
_entity_poly.entity_id
_entity_poly.type
_entity_poly.pdbx_seq_one_letter_code
_entity_poly.pdbx_strand_id
1 'polypeptide(L)'
;MADDVVLELGWGRLIFGQTFADPEQLAEVLQQEGPGRRDICIYARESHVLVARSPAELFIDPSHTYRLRFTDELAAAEPVGFTVRTLQTPMDADAMNRVYVRCGMVPAPVDVIWHNHTLTPAVVYLVAVRDDDGSVVGTVTGVDHKRLFADPEDGSSLWSLAVDPAAGLPGVGDALTRTLAGIFRERGRAYLDLSVAHDNSAAIALYEKLGFHRVPVLAVKRKNAINEPLFTHPPETVDDLNPYARIIADEAMRRGIRVEVLDAGAGEMKLSHGGRSVITRESLSEFTSAVAMARCDDKRQTRRIVSDAGITVPKGRLATFDHEDHEFLDEVGDVVVKPTRGEQGKGITVGSMAARNSTRRYTGPASSTRRY
;
A
#
# COMPACT_ATOMS: atom_id res chain seq x y z
N MET A 1 14.97 29.95 -12.62
CA MET A 1 14.24 28.82 -12.01
C MET A 1 14.37 27.65 -12.98
N ALA A 2 14.62 26.43 -12.50
CA ALA A 2 14.61 25.25 -13.35
C ALA A 2 13.16 24.79 -13.60
N ASP A 3 12.92 24.17 -14.75
CA ASP A 3 11.61 23.68 -15.16
C ASP A 3 11.47 22.17 -14.87
N ASP A 4 10.24 21.70 -14.71
CA ASP A 4 9.85 20.28 -14.58
C ASP A 4 10.63 19.51 -13.49
N VAL A 5 10.75 20.11 -12.31
CA VAL A 5 11.67 19.64 -11.27
C VAL A 5 11.08 18.46 -10.50
N VAL A 6 11.77 17.33 -10.60
CA VAL A 6 11.49 16.08 -9.89
C VAL A 6 12.74 15.64 -9.13
N LEU A 7 12.60 15.41 -7.82
CA LEU A 7 13.68 14.97 -6.96
C LEU A 7 13.44 13.54 -6.46
N GLU A 8 14.31 12.62 -6.85
CA GLU A 8 14.33 11.24 -6.37
C GLU A 8 14.84 11.18 -4.91
N LEU A 9 14.05 10.61 -4.00
CA LEU A 9 14.41 10.43 -2.58
C LEU A 9 14.46 8.96 -2.15
N GLY A 10 14.25 8.03 -3.08
CA GLY A 10 14.33 6.59 -2.89
C GLY A 10 13.00 5.96 -2.45
N TRP A 11 12.31 6.55 -1.45
CA TRP A 11 10.95 6.14 -1.07
C TRP A 11 9.88 6.61 -2.06
N GLY A 12 10.25 7.50 -2.97
CA GLY A 12 9.38 8.20 -3.89
C GLY A 12 10.07 9.44 -4.44
N ARG A 13 9.32 10.24 -5.20
CA ARG A 13 9.77 11.48 -5.81
C ARG A 13 9.04 12.67 -5.19
N LEU A 14 9.76 13.75 -4.92
CA LEU A 14 9.15 15.06 -4.73
C LEU A 14 9.02 15.75 -6.07
N ILE A 15 7.80 16.13 -6.43
CA ILE A 15 7.48 16.80 -7.68
C ILE A 15 7.07 18.23 -7.35
N PHE A 16 7.84 19.21 -7.82
CA PHE A 16 7.61 20.62 -7.55
C PHE A 16 6.69 21.22 -8.61
N GLY A 17 5.38 21.12 -8.39
CA GLY A 17 4.36 21.40 -9.40
C GLY A 17 4.37 22.84 -9.94
N GLN A 18 4.92 23.81 -9.20
CA GLN A 18 5.05 25.20 -9.66
C GLN A 18 6.06 25.37 -10.80
N THR A 19 6.98 24.41 -10.95
CA THR A 19 8.04 24.38 -11.97
C THR A 19 7.57 23.80 -13.31
N PHE A 20 6.37 23.21 -13.34
CA PHE A 20 5.76 22.70 -14.57
C PHE A 20 4.92 23.79 -15.22
N ALA A 21 5.20 24.08 -16.49
CA ALA A 21 4.40 25.01 -17.27
C ALA A 21 3.06 24.38 -17.71
N ASP A 22 3.09 23.09 -18.05
CA ASP A 22 1.94 22.32 -18.52
C ASP A 22 1.41 21.37 -17.43
N PRO A 23 0.16 21.52 -16.97
CA PRO A 23 -0.45 20.59 -16.03
C PRO A 23 -0.66 19.17 -16.59
N GLU A 24 -0.66 18.95 -17.91
CA GLU A 24 -0.72 17.61 -18.51
C GLU A 24 0.57 16.84 -18.27
N GLN A 25 1.71 17.47 -18.56
CA GLN A 25 3.03 16.91 -18.26
C GLN A 25 3.19 16.59 -16.76
N LEU A 26 2.71 17.46 -15.87
CA LEU A 26 2.72 17.21 -14.42
C LEU A 26 1.89 15.97 -14.05
N ALA A 27 0.72 15.78 -14.67
CA ALA A 27 -0.12 14.61 -14.46
C ALA A 27 0.58 13.33 -14.95
N GLU A 28 1.18 13.37 -16.14
CA GLU A 28 1.95 12.24 -16.70
C GLU A 28 3.10 11.83 -15.79
N VAL A 29 3.85 12.81 -15.24
CA VAL A 29 4.93 12.53 -14.28
C VAL A 29 4.39 11.82 -13.04
N LEU A 30 3.27 12.27 -12.46
CA LEU A 30 2.65 11.60 -11.31
C LEU A 30 2.18 10.18 -11.63
N GLN A 31 1.69 9.93 -12.85
CA GLN A 31 1.24 8.60 -13.29
C GLN A 31 2.39 7.59 -13.44
N GLN A 32 3.63 8.06 -13.66
CA GLN A 32 4.82 7.21 -13.75
C GLN A 32 5.29 6.65 -12.40
N GLU A 33 4.60 6.96 -11.29
CA GLU A 33 4.91 6.40 -9.98
C GLU A 33 4.86 4.86 -10.00
N GLY A 34 6.01 4.24 -9.76
CA GLY A 34 6.17 2.79 -9.76
C GLY A 34 5.64 2.09 -8.49
N PRO A 35 5.51 0.76 -8.51
CA PRO A 35 5.08 -0.01 -7.33
C PRO A 35 6.02 0.18 -6.13
N GLY A 36 5.45 0.27 -4.93
CA GLY A 36 6.22 0.39 -3.69
C GLY A 36 6.80 1.80 -3.44
N ARG A 37 6.50 2.77 -4.30
CA ARG A 37 6.96 4.15 -4.22
C ARG A 37 5.82 5.08 -3.83
N ARG A 38 6.17 6.23 -3.26
CA ARG A 38 5.20 7.22 -2.80
C ARG A 38 5.61 8.62 -3.24
N ASP A 39 5.17 9.02 -4.40
CA ASP A 39 5.43 10.35 -4.94
C ASP A 39 4.53 11.39 -4.25
N ILE A 40 5.06 12.60 -4.11
CA ILE A 40 4.34 13.74 -3.55
C ILE A 40 4.55 14.92 -4.48
N CYS A 41 3.48 15.38 -5.11
CA CYS A 41 3.47 16.67 -5.80
C CYS A 41 3.05 17.75 -4.81
N ILE A 42 3.84 18.81 -4.70
CA ILE A 42 3.54 19.98 -3.87
C ILE A 42 3.66 21.26 -4.70
N TYR A 43 2.97 22.32 -4.28
CA TYR A 43 2.95 23.64 -4.95
C TYR A 43 2.43 23.63 -6.39
N ALA A 44 1.63 22.64 -6.79
CA ALA A 44 0.91 22.71 -8.06
C ALA A 44 0.05 23.98 -8.08
N ARG A 45 0.17 24.79 -9.15
CA ARG A 45 -0.52 26.09 -9.26
C ARG A 45 -2.03 25.95 -9.08
N GLU A 46 -2.59 24.90 -9.66
CA GLU A 46 -4.03 24.61 -9.64
C GLU A 46 -4.26 23.13 -9.31
N SER A 47 -4.04 22.73 -8.05
CA SER A 47 -4.15 21.32 -7.62
C SER A 47 -5.51 20.68 -7.96
N HIS A 48 -6.60 21.44 -7.87
CA HIS A 48 -7.94 20.95 -8.21
C HIS A 48 -8.13 20.70 -9.72
N VAL A 49 -7.51 21.52 -10.57
CA VAL A 49 -7.49 21.31 -12.04
C VAL A 49 -6.63 20.09 -12.38
N LEU A 50 -5.46 19.95 -11.76
CA LEU A 50 -4.59 18.79 -11.93
C LEU A 50 -5.32 17.48 -11.59
N VAL A 51 -6.02 17.43 -10.46
CA VAL A 51 -6.81 16.25 -10.07
C VAL A 51 -7.97 16.01 -11.03
N ALA A 52 -8.67 17.06 -11.48
CA ALA A 52 -9.79 16.94 -12.42
C ALA A 52 -9.37 16.36 -13.80
N ARG A 53 -8.09 16.48 -14.19
CA ARG A 53 -7.55 15.87 -15.42
C ARG A 53 -7.39 14.35 -15.30
N SER A 54 -7.16 13.82 -14.11
CA SER A 54 -6.96 12.39 -13.89
C SER A 54 -7.61 11.92 -12.58
N PRO A 55 -8.94 12.08 -12.41
CA PRO A 55 -9.62 11.88 -11.14
C PRO A 55 -9.67 10.41 -10.71
N ALA A 56 -9.49 9.47 -11.63
CA ALA A 56 -9.37 8.05 -11.34
C ALA A 56 -8.00 7.68 -10.74
N GLU A 57 -6.96 8.50 -10.96
CA GLU A 57 -5.59 8.19 -10.55
C GLU A 57 -5.03 9.19 -9.53
N LEU A 58 -5.53 10.42 -9.48
CA LEU A 58 -5.00 11.46 -8.60
C LEU A 58 -6.03 11.87 -7.55
N PHE A 59 -5.54 12.33 -6.41
CA PHE A 59 -6.36 12.94 -5.36
C PHE A 59 -5.59 14.03 -4.62
N ILE A 60 -6.32 14.93 -3.98
CA ILE A 60 -5.74 15.90 -3.05
C ILE A 60 -5.48 15.16 -1.74
N ASP A 61 -4.23 15.13 -1.32
CA ASP A 61 -3.81 14.49 -0.08
C ASP A 61 -4.50 15.17 1.12
N PRO A 62 -5.14 14.42 2.05
CA PRO A 62 -5.80 14.97 3.23
C PRO A 62 -4.75 15.35 4.29
N SER A 63 -3.84 16.25 3.92
CA SER A 63 -2.78 16.80 4.76
C SER A 63 -2.93 18.30 4.92
N HIS A 64 -2.22 18.85 5.89
CA HIS A 64 -2.06 20.28 6.10
C HIS A 64 -0.63 20.65 5.80
N THR A 65 -0.44 21.72 5.02
CA THR A 65 0.88 22.30 4.83
C THR A 65 1.11 23.38 5.88
N TYR A 66 2.24 23.31 6.56
CA TYR A 66 2.68 24.23 7.59
C TYR A 66 3.96 24.92 7.13
N ARG A 67 4.06 26.23 7.41
CA ARG A 67 5.20 27.09 7.08
C ARG A 67 5.75 27.74 8.34
N LEU A 68 7.05 27.63 8.53
CA LEU A 68 7.84 28.42 9.47
C LEU A 68 8.58 29.50 8.69
N ARG A 69 8.32 30.77 8.94
CA ARG A 69 9.12 31.87 8.39
C ARG A 69 10.35 32.10 9.25
N PHE A 70 11.51 32.31 8.63
CA PHE A 70 12.76 32.53 9.37
C PHE A 70 12.95 33.97 9.88
N THR A 71 11.85 34.72 10.02
CA THR A 71 11.85 36.04 10.66
C THR A 71 12.03 35.94 12.17
N ASP A 72 11.69 34.80 12.76
CA ASP A 72 11.67 34.59 14.21
C ASP A 72 12.87 33.76 14.67
N GLU A 73 13.48 34.15 15.79
CA GLU A 73 14.53 33.35 16.42
C GLU A 73 13.93 32.11 17.10
N LEU A 74 14.22 30.95 16.55
CA LEU A 74 14.06 29.69 17.26
C LEU A 74 15.22 29.54 18.25
N ALA A 75 14.97 29.82 19.53
CA ALA A 75 15.92 29.44 20.58
C ALA A 75 16.16 27.92 20.53
N ALA A 76 17.41 27.49 20.41
CA ALA A 76 17.75 26.08 20.41
C ALA A 76 17.87 25.61 21.86
N ALA A 77 17.02 24.66 22.26
CA ALA A 77 17.29 23.87 23.46
C ALA A 77 18.30 22.78 23.08
N GLU A 78 19.37 22.65 23.85
CA GLU A 78 20.32 21.56 23.62
C GLU A 78 19.64 20.21 23.90
N PRO A 79 19.73 19.24 22.95
CA PRO A 79 19.22 17.91 23.19
C PRO A 79 20.00 17.23 24.32
N VAL A 80 19.30 16.44 25.13
CA VAL A 80 19.89 15.68 26.24
C VAL A 80 19.82 14.19 25.90
N GLY A 81 20.97 13.51 25.90
CA GLY A 81 21.06 12.06 25.67
C GLY A 81 21.09 11.63 24.20
N PHE A 82 21.11 12.59 23.27
CA PHE A 82 21.36 12.34 21.85
C PHE A 82 21.97 13.57 21.17
N THR A 83 22.67 13.32 20.07
CA THR A 83 23.27 14.34 19.21
C THR A 83 22.63 14.32 17.82
N VAL A 84 22.31 15.50 17.27
CA VAL A 84 21.85 15.63 15.88
C VAL A 84 23.04 15.93 14.97
N ARG A 85 23.20 15.15 13.91
CA ARG A 85 24.27 15.33 12.91
C ARG A 85 23.82 14.94 11.51
N THR A 86 24.62 15.28 10.50
CA THR A 86 24.45 14.72 9.15
C THR A 86 24.99 13.29 9.06
N LEU A 87 24.76 12.64 7.92
CA LEU A 87 25.27 11.29 7.65
C LEU A 87 26.79 11.33 7.52
N GLN A 88 27.44 10.27 7.98
CA GLN A 88 28.90 10.11 7.95
C GLN A 88 29.29 8.91 7.10
N THR A 89 28.44 7.89 7.06
CA THR A 89 28.67 6.66 6.28
C THR A 89 27.37 6.15 5.66
N PRO A 90 27.43 5.27 4.65
CA PRO A 90 26.25 4.57 4.13
C PRO A 90 25.49 3.77 5.21
N MET A 91 26.15 3.37 6.31
CA MET A 91 25.48 2.69 7.43
C MET A 91 24.49 3.60 8.17
N ASP A 92 24.69 4.92 8.15
CA ASP A 92 23.70 5.86 8.71
C ASP A 92 22.42 5.87 7.86
N ALA A 93 22.53 5.76 6.53
CA ALA A 93 21.39 5.66 5.64
C ALA A 93 20.61 4.34 5.85
N ASP A 94 21.32 3.23 6.07
CA ASP A 94 20.68 1.97 6.49
C ASP A 94 19.98 2.12 7.86
N ALA A 95 20.61 2.83 8.80
CA ALA A 95 20.02 3.12 10.10
C ALA A 95 18.76 4.01 10.01
N MET A 96 18.74 5.00 9.11
CA MET A 96 17.55 5.79 8.80
C MET A 96 16.40 4.89 8.32
N ASN A 97 16.69 3.93 7.44
CA ASN A 97 15.65 2.99 6.98
C ASN A 97 15.07 2.14 8.10
N ARG A 98 15.89 1.74 9.09
CA ARG A 98 15.38 1.03 10.27
C ARG A 98 14.38 1.89 11.05
N VAL A 99 14.64 3.20 11.17
CA VAL A 99 13.69 4.15 11.76
C VAL A 99 12.42 4.27 10.89
N TYR A 100 12.56 4.43 9.56
CA TYR A 100 11.40 4.49 8.66
C TYR A 100 10.49 3.27 8.79
N VAL A 101 11.06 2.05 8.76
CA VAL A 101 10.28 0.82 8.90
C VAL A 101 9.59 0.73 10.27
N ARG A 102 10.25 1.13 11.36
CA ARG A 102 9.64 1.18 12.70
C ARG A 102 8.49 2.17 12.80
N CYS A 103 8.52 3.24 11.99
CA CYS A 103 7.44 4.22 11.87
C CYS A 103 6.37 3.85 10.83
N GLY A 104 6.42 2.67 10.21
CA GLY A 104 5.49 2.27 9.15
C GLY A 104 5.66 3.07 7.85
N MET A 105 6.82 3.70 7.65
CA MET A 105 7.13 4.49 6.46
C MET A 105 7.83 3.63 5.40
N VAL A 106 7.72 4.07 4.14
CA VAL A 106 8.40 3.44 3.00
C VAL A 106 9.91 3.70 3.12
N PRO A 107 10.78 2.67 3.18
CA PRO A 107 12.22 2.85 3.18
C PRO A 107 12.72 3.28 1.79
N ALA A 108 13.94 3.80 1.74
CA ALA A 108 14.61 4.21 0.51
C ALA A 108 15.89 3.37 0.29
N PRO A 109 16.28 3.04 -0.96
CA PRO A 109 17.55 2.39 -1.20
C PRO A 109 18.74 3.19 -0.60
N VAL A 110 19.65 2.48 0.08
CA VAL A 110 20.77 3.10 0.80
C VAL A 110 21.69 3.88 -0.15
N ASP A 111 21.90 3.35 -1.34
CA ASP A 111 22.67 3.98 -2.41
C ASP A 111 22.03 5.29 -2.88
N VAL A 112 20.70 5.38 -2.96
CA VAL A 112 19.99 6.62 -3.31
C VAL A 112 20.11 7.67 -2.22
N ILE A 113 19.90 7.31 -0.95
CA ILE A 113 20.10 8.24 0.18
C ILE A 113 21.55 8.74 0.19
N TRP A 114 22.52 7.83 0.07
CA TRP A 114 23.94 8.16 0.12
C TRP A 114 24.38 9.00 -1.08
N HIS A 115 23.89 8.69 -2.28
CA HIS A 115 24.09 9.50 -3.47
C HIS A 115 23.57 10.92 -3.24
N ASN A 116 22.33 11.08 -2.78
CA ASN A 116 21.75 12.39 -2.52
C ASN A 116 22.55 13.17 -1.47
N HIS A 117 22.98 12.51 -0.39
CA HIS A 117 23.79 13.12 0.66
C HIS A 117 25.13 13.66 0.12
N THR A 118 25.78 12.93 -0.78
CA THR A 118 27.14 13.24 -1.27
C THR A 118 27.16 14.10 -2.53
N LEU A 119 26.17 13.95 -3.41
CA LEU A 119 26.18 14.51 -4.77
C LEU A 119 25.02 15.48 -5.06
N THR A 120 24.05 15.62 -4.15
CA THR A 120 22.89 16.52 -4.34
C THR A 120 22.89 17.64 -3.28
N PRO A 121 23.58 18.78 -3.51
CA PRO A 121 23.76 19.85 -2.50
C PRO A 121 22.48 20.52 -1.98
N ALA A 122 21.37 20.29 -2.68
CA ALA A 122 20.05 20.76 -2.27
C ALA A 122 19.40 19.89 -1.19
N VAL A 123 19.84 18.64 -1.02
CA VAL A 123 19.27 17.71 -0.05
C VAL A 123 20.12 17.70 1.23
N VAL A 124 19.45 17.74 2.38
CA VAL A 124 20.08 17.67 3.70
C VAL A 124 19.45 16.52 4.46
N TYR A 125 20.23 15.51 4.80
CA TYR A 125 19.82 14.44 5.71
C TYR A 125 20.43 14.68 7.08
N LEU A 126 19.59 14.60 8.12
CA LEU A 126 19.99 14.60 9.51
C LEU A 126 19.53 13.32 10.20
N VAL A 127 20.32 12.88 11.16
CA VAL A 127 20.03 11.78 12.08
C VAL A 127 20.21 12.25 13.51
N ALA A 128 19.35 11.77 14.39
CA ALA A 128 19.52 11.86 15.83
C ALA A 128 20.15 10.56 16.32
N VAL A 129 21.30 10.67 16.97
CA VAL A 129 22.13 9.55 17.41
C VAL A 129 22.21 9.56 18.91
N ARG A 130 21.86 8.45 19.56
CA ARG A 130 21.93 8.32 21.01
C ARG A 130 23.38 8.38 21.49
N ASP A 131 23.61 9.09 22.59
CA ASP A 131 24.98 9.34 23.09
C ASP A 131 25.61 8.12 23.79
N ASP A 132 24.81 7.18 24.31
CA ASP A 132 25.29 6.02 25.08
C ASP A 132 25.77 4.85 24.20
N ASP A 133 25.08 4.57 23.09
CA ASP A 133 25.27 3.37 22.26
C ASP A 133 25.45 3.68 20.76
N GLY A 134 25.31 4.95 20.37
CA GLY A 134 25.48 5.40 18.98
C GLY A 134 24.34 4.99 18.05
N SER A 135 23.21 4.50 18.56
CA SER A 135 22.06 4.11 17.75
C SER A 135 21.34 5.32 17.14
N VAL A 136 20.95 5.21 15.87
CA VAL A 136 20.09 6.22 15.22
C VAL A 136 18.66 6.01 15.70
N VAL A 137 18.10 7.05 16.33
CA VAL A 137 16.76 7.06 16.94
C VAL A 137 15.78 7.99 16.23
N GLY A 138 16.26 8.79 15.29
CA GLY A 138 15.41 9.69 14.51
C GLY A 138 16.12 10.21 13.27
N THR A 139 15.34 10.71 12.31
CA THR A 139 15.85 11.27 11.07
C THR A 139 14.91 12.31 10.49
N VAL A 140 15.47 13.23 9.70
CA VAL A 140 14.71 14.18 8.90
C VAL A 140 15.43 14.47 7.59
N THR A 141 14.66 14.71 6.52
CA THR A 141 15.16 15.15 5.21
C THR A 141 14.75 16.59 4.96
N GLY A 142 15.66 17.44 4.53
CA GLY A 142 15.38 18.80 4.07
C GLY A 142 15.73 18.97 2.60
N VAL A 143 15.03 19.88 1.93
CA VAL A 143 15.27 20.25 0.54
C VAL A 143 15.34 21.77 0.42
N ASP A 144 16.47 22.26 -0.09
CA ASP A 144 16.78 23.66 -0.38
C ASP A 144 16.25 24.02 -1.77
N HIS A 145 15.13 24.74 -1.85
CA HIS A 145 14.46 25.03 -3.12
C HIS A 145 15.28 25.96 -4.01
N LYS A 146 16.05 26.87 -3.39
CA LYS A 146 16.94 27.75 -4.14
C LYS A 146 18.07 27.00 -4.82
N ARG A 147 18.70 26.06 -4.11
CA ARG A 147 19.76 25.23 -4.70
C ARG A 147 19.21 24.23 -5.70
N LEU A 148 18.01 23.70 -5.47
CA LEU A 148 17.42 22.68 -6.34
C LEU A 148 16.96 23.27 -7.67
N PHE A 149 16.24 24.40 -7.63
CA PHE A 149 15.59 24.93 -8.83
C PHE A 149 15.61 26.46 -8.93
N ALA A 150 16.48 27.14 -8.20
CA ALA A 150 16.57 28.60 -8.19
C ALA A 150 15.22 29.27 -7.86
N ASP A 151 14.55 28.76 -6.82
CA ASP A 151 13.28 29.30 -6.30
C ASP A 151 13.34 30.83 -6.09
N PRO A 152 12.42 31.60 -6.69
CA PRO A 152 12.34 33.04 -6.44
C PRO A 152 11.88 33.39 -5.02
N GLU A 153 11.17 32.50 -4.32
CA GLU A 153 10.76 32.74 -2.93
C GLU A 153 11.85 32.38 -1.89
N ASP A 154 13.00 31.87 -2.34
CA ASP A 154 14.09 31.41 -1.49
C ASP A 154 13.63 30.37 -0.44
N GLY A 155 12.67 29.50 -0.80
CA GLY A 155 12.06 28.52 0.09
C GLY A 155 12.94 27.32 0.46
N SER A 156 12.43 26.55 1.42
CA SER A 156 12.91 25.20 1.72
C SER A 156 11.77 24.33 2.28
N SER A 157 11.95 23.02 2.32
CA SER A 157 10.94 22.09 2.84
C SER A 157 11.55 20.93 3.64
N LEU A 158 10.80 20.46 4.64
CA LEU A 158 11.09 19.32 5.51
C LEU A 158 10.22 18.13 5.11
N TRP A 159 10.83 16.96 5.02
CA TRP A 159 10.23 15.69 4.64
C TRP A 159 10.75 14.55 5.51
N SER A 160 9.98 13.49 5.58
CA SER A 160 10.36 12.22 6.23
C SER A 160 10.94 12.39 7.65
N LEU A 161 10.33 13.27 8.45
CA LEU A 161 10.62 13.35 9.89
C LEU A 161 10.09 12.08 10.57
N ALA A 162 11.00 11.30 11.13
CA ALA A 162 10.69 10.04 11.79
C ALA A 162 11.46 9.93 13.11
N VAL A 163 10.79 9.46 14.15
CA VAL A 163 11.39 9.20 15.46
C VAL A 163 10.99 7.79 15.86
N ASP A 164 11.98 6.98 16.22
CA ASP A 164 11.75 5.61 16.65
C ASP A 164 10.83 5.59 17.88
N PRO A 165 9.64 4.95 17.80
CA PRO A 165 8.71 4.88 18.93
C PRO A 165 9.31 4.25 20.18
N ALA A 166 10.32 3.39 20.02
CA ALA A 166 11.01 2.72 21.12
C ALA A 166 12.19 3.53 21.69
N ALA A 167 12.48 4.72 21.16
CA ALA A 167 13.61 5.53 21.62
C ALA A 167 13.46 5.97 23.08
N GLY A 168 12.25 6.25 23.57
CA GLY A 168 12.06 6.74 24.93
C GLY A 168 12.80 8.07 25.24
N LEU A 169 13.27 8.78 24.21
CA LEU A 169 13.96 10.06 24.32
C LEU A 169 13.02 11.18 23.88
N PRO A 170 12.59 12.06 24.80
CA PRO A 170 11.74 13.19 24.44
C PRO A 170 12.52 14.23 23.62
N GLY A 171 11.83 14.96 22.74
CA GLY A 171 12.41 16.11 22.03
C GLY A 171 13.23 15.79 20.78
N VAL A 172 13.36 14.52 20.36
CA VAL A 172 14.10 14.16 19.14
C VAL A 172 13.56 14.87 17.89
N GLY A 173 12.24 14.85 17.68
CA GLY A 173 11.61 15.52 16.54
C GLY A 173 11.75 17.05 16.56
N ASP A 174 11.71 17.64 17.77
CA ASP A 174 11.92 19.07 18.01
C ASP A 174 13.35 19.47 17.63
N ALA A 175 14.35 18.75 18.14
CA ALA A 175 15.77 18.99 17.86
C ALA A 175 16.11 18.80 16.37
N LEU A 176 15.60 17.75 15.72
CA LEU A 176 15.79 17.52 14.28
C LEU A 176 15.22 18.67 13.45
N THR A 177 14.00 19.11 13.77
CA THR A 177 13.32 20.19 13.06
C THR A 177 14.03 21.53 13.25
N ARG A 178 14.43 21.87 14.49
CA ARG A 178 15.18 23.09 14.78
C ARG A 178 16.55 23.12 14.12
N THR A 179 17.27 22.00 14.15
CA THR A 179 18.60 21.90 13.51
C THR A 179 18.47 22.12 12.00
N LEU A 180 17.46 21.51 11.36
CA LEU A 180 17.22 21.69 9.93
C LEU A 180 16.82 23.13 9.59
N ALA A 181 15.92 23.73 10.39
CA ALA A 181 15.54 25.13 10.27
C ALA A 181 16.75 26.07 10.40
N GLY A 182 17.65 25.80 11.36
CA GLY A 182 18.90 26.54 11.56
C GLY A 182 19.78 26.52 10.31
N ILE A 183 20.01 25.33 9.73
CA ILE A 183 20.79 25.16 8.49
C ILE A 183 20.22 26.01 7.35
N PHE A 184 18.90 25.99 7.12
CA PHE A 184 18.30 26.74 6.02
C PHE A 184 18.24 28.25 6.30
N ARG A 185 18.07 28.66 7.56
CA ARG A 185 18.18 30.07 7.96
C ARG A 185 19.59 30.61 7.72
N GLU A 186 20.64 29.89 8.12
CA GLU A 186 22.04 30.26 7.87
C GLU A 186 22.37 30.35 6.37
N ARG A 187 21.72 29.51 5.55
CA ARG A 187 21.80 29.58 4.09
C ARG A 187 21.00 30.73 3.47
N GLY A 188 20.33 31.56 4.26
CA GLY A 188 19.54 32.70 3.79
C GLY A 188 18.24 32.30 3.09
N ARG A 189 17.65 31.15 3.42
CA ARG A 189 16.31 30.79 2.95
C ARG A 189 15.25 31.66 3.65
N ALA A 190 14.06 31.78 3.09
CA ALA A 190 12.98 32.61 3.65
C ALA A 190 12.05 31.86 4.62
N TYR A 191 11.83 30.56 4.37
CA TYR A 191 10.95 29.72 5.18
C TYR A 191 11.29 28.23 5.09
N LEU A 192 10.67 27.42 5.96
CA LEU A 192 10.62 25.97 5.92
C LEU A 192 9.17 25.49 5.87
N ASP A 193 8.81 24.76 4.82
CA ASP A 193 7.49 24.13 4.66
C ASP A 193 7.51 22.64 5.00
N LEU A 194 6.37 22.09 5.38
CA LEU A 194 6.15 20.65 5.49
C LEU A 194 4.68 20.30 5.26
N SER A 195 4.41 19.06 4.89
CA SER A 195 3.06 18.49 4.84
C SER A 195 2.91 17.41 5.92
N VAL A 196 1.80 17.46 6.66
CA VAL A 196 1.46 16.50 7.72
C VAL A 196 0.01 16.05 7.59
N ALA A 197 -0.25 14.75 7.74
CA ALA A 197 -1.60 14.21 7.70
C ALA A 197 -2.50 14.91 8.73
N HIS A 198 -3.76 15.19 8.35
CA HIS A 198 -4.69 15.98 9.18
C HIS A 198 -5.02 15.33 10.54
N ASP A 199 -4.82 14.03 10.68
CA ASP A 199 -5.08 13.21 11.86
C ASP A 199 -3.82 12.94 12.71
N ASN A 200 -2.65 13.44 12.30
CA ASN A 200 -1.42 13.30 13.07
C ASN A 200 -1.28 14.40 14.14
N SER A 201 -2.13 14.31 15.17
CA SER A 201 -2.21 15.30 16.26
C SER A 201 -0.87 15.53 16.97
N ALA A 202 -0.04 14.49 17.12
CA ALA A 202 1.26 14.60 17.77
C ALA A 202 2.26 15.46 16.97
N ALA A 203 2.34 15.24 15.66
CA ALA A 203 3.21 16.04 14.79
C ALA A 203 2.66 17.47 14.62
N ILE A 204 1.34 17.63 14.47
CA ILE A 204 0.70 18.96 14.41
C ILE A 204 1.04 19.79 15.66
N ALA A 205 0.89 19.22 16.87
CA ALA A 205 1.23 19.89 18.12
C ALA A 205 2.73 20.27 18.19
N LEU A 206 3.63 19.42 17.68
CA LEU A 206 5.05 19.74 17.55
C LEU A 206 5.25 20.97 16.66
N TYR A 207 4.70 20.99 15.45
CA TYR A 207 4.92 22.08 14.51
C TYR A 207 4.33 23.40 15.00
N GLU A 208 3.14 23.38 15.61
CA GLU A 208 2.53 24.57 16.21
C GLU A 208 3.37 25.11 17.38
N LYS A 209 3.89 24.23 18.25
CA LYS A 209 4.85 24.61 19.31
C LYS A 209 6.12 25.25 18.74
N LEU A 210 6.57 24.81 17.57
CA LEU A 210 7.74 25.34 16.87
C LEU A 210 7.44 26.64 16.08
N GLY A 211 6.22 27.18 16.16
CA GLY A 211 5.86 28.43 15.47
C GLY A 211 5.56 28.26 13.98
N PHE A 212 5.31 27.03 13.52
CA PHE A 212 4.78 26.85 12.17
C PHE A 212 3.31 27.28 12.12
N HIS A 213 2.92 27.88 10.99
CA HIS A 213 1.55 28.27 10.72
C HIS A 213 1.04 27.58 9.46
N ARG A 214 -0.24 27.21 9.46
CA ARG A 214 -0.86 26.57 8.29
C ARG A 214 -0.91 27.53 7.09
N VAL A 215 -0.56 27.01 5.92
CA VAL A 215 -0.65 27.71 4.64
C VAL A 215 -1.55 26.94 3.65
N PRO A 216 -2.21 27.62 2.70
CA PRO A 216 -3.14 26.99 1.76
C PRO A 216 -2.43 26.29 0.59
N VAL A 217 -1.35 25.57 0.88
CA VAL A 217 -0.63 24.73 -0.10
C VAL A 217 -1.16 23.31 0.03
N LEU A 218 -1.52 22.71 -1.10
CA LEU A 218 -2.06 21.36 -1.16
C LEU A 218 -1.05 20.41 -1.80
N ALA A 219 -0.93 19.20 -1.25
CA ALA A 219 -0.22 18.11 -1.88
C ALA A 219 -1.18 17.28 -2.74
N VAL A 220 -0.69 16.79 -3.89
CA VAL A 220 -1.39 15.87 -4.77
C VAL A 220 -0.59 14.57 -4.83
N LYS A 221 -1.29 13.44 -4.72
CA LYS A 221 -0.70 12.10 -4.75
C LYS A 221 -1.46 11.21 -5.72
N ARG A 222 -0.80 10.13 -6.11
CA ARG A 222 -1.43 9.06 -6.89
C ARG A 222 -2.20 8.11 -5.98
N LYS A 223 -3.38 7.68 -6.45
CA LYS A 223 -4.18 6.60 -5.89
C LYS A 223 -3.46 5.29 -6.14
N ASN A 224 -2.82 4.77 -5.11
CA ASN A 224 -2.04 3.55 -5.14
C ASN A 224 -2.29 2.74 -3.85
N ALA A 225 -1.67 1.57 -3.74
CA ALA A 225 -1.80 0.70 -2.58
C ALA A 225 -1.31 1.33 -1.25
N ILE A 226 -0.29 2.17 -1.31
CA ILE A 226 0.32 2.80 -0.12
C ILE A 226 -0.56 3.94 0.40
N ASN A 227 -1.20 4.67 -0.51
CA ASN A 227 -2.06 5.81 -0.24
C ASN A 227 -3.53 5.41 -0.08
N GLU A 228 -3.89 4.14 -0.27
CA GLU A 228 -5.27 3.63 -0.22
C GLU A 228 -6.06 4.18 0.98
N PRO A 229 -5.54 4.10 2.23
CA PRO A 229 -6.26 4.62 3.41
C PRO A 229 -6.59 6.12 3.37
N LEU A 230 -5.97 6.90 2.47
CA LEU A 230 -6.14 8.34 2.34
C LEU A 230 -7.26 8.74 1.37
N PHE A 231 -7.71 7.83 0.50
CA PHE A 231 -8.73 8.11 -0.51
C PHE A 231 -9.86 7.07 -0.58
N THR A 232 -9.73 5.96 0.14
CA THR A 232 -10.80 5.00 0.39
C THR A 232 -11.22 5.06 1.85
N HIS A 233 -12.45 4.64 2.11
CA HIS A 233 -12.89 4.25 3.44
C HIS A 233 -13.35 2.80 3.31
N PRO A 234 -12.75 1.84 4.04
CA PRO A 234 -13.26 0.48 4.03
C PRO A 234 -14.72 0.50 4.55
N PRO A 235 -15.66 -0.20 3.88
CA PRO A 235 -17.00 -0.32 4.40
C PRO A 235 -16.96 -1.03 5.76
N GLU A 236 -17.79 -0.60 6.71
CA GLU A 236 -17.81 -1.11 8.09
C GLU A 236 -17.92 -2.65 8.17
N THR A 237 -18.50 -3.28 7.15
CA THR A 237 -18.79 -4.71 7.07
C THR A 237 -17.76 -5.53 6.29
N VAL A 238 -16.65 -4.93 5.82
CA VAL A 238 -15.61 -5.66 5.05
C VAL A 238 -14.90 -6.72 5.91
N ASP A 239 -14.86 -6.52 7.22
CA ASP A 239 -14.28 -7.47 8.18
C ASP A 239 -15.14 -8.71 8.42
N ASP A 240 -16.42 -8.66 8.09
CA ASP A 240 -17.34 -9.79 8.22
C ASP A 240 -17.29 -10.75 7.01
N LEU A 241 -16.58 -10.37 5.94
CA LEU A 241 -16.46 -11.18 4.73
C LEU A 241 -15.71 -12.49 4.98
N ASN A 242 -16.12 -13.54 4.27
CA ASN A 242 -15.34 -14.76 4.21
C ASN A 242 -13.95 -14.52 3.56
N PRO A 243 -12.94 -15.38 3.81
CA PRO A 243 -11.58 -15.15 3.32
C PRO A 243 -11.45 -15.00 1.79
N TYR A 244 -12.29 -15.68 1.01
CA TYR A 244 -12.24 -15.60 -0.46
C TYR A 244 -12.75 -14.26 -0.97
N ALA A 245 -13.88 -13.79 -0.43
CA ALA A 245 -14.42 -12.49 -0.74
C ALA A 245 -13.50 -11.37 -0.24
N ARG A 246 -12.88 -11.53 0.94
CA ARG A 246 -11.96 -10.54 1.52
C ARG A 246 -10.74 -10.28 0.64
N ILE A 247 -10.12 -11.33 0.08
CA ILE A 247 -8.98 -11.18 -0.84
C ILE A 247 -9.36 -10.31 -2.06
N ILE A 248 -10.56 -10.50 -2.60
CA ILE A 248 -11.05 -9.72 -3.74
C ILE A 248 -11.38 -8.28 -3.31
N ALA A 249 -12.00 -8.10 -2.14
CA ALA A 249 -12.34 -6.79 -1.58
C ALA A 249 -11.07 -5.95 -1.33
N ASP A 250 -10.06 -6.51 -0.67
CA ASP A 250 -8.81 -5.83 -0.37
C ASP A 250 -8.10 -5.39 -1.65
N GLU A 251 -8.03 -6.26 -2.65
CA GLU A 251 -7.43 -5.91 -3.94
C GLU A 251 -8.26 -4.87 -4.72
N ALA A 252 -9.59 -4.92 -4.61
CA ALA A 252 -10.46 -3.93 -5.21
C ALA A 252 -10.24 -2.54 -4.59
N MET A 253 -10.24 -2.45 -3.25
CA MET A 253 -9.96 -1.20 -2.52
C MET A 253 -8.57 -0.65 -2.84
N ARG A 254 -7.55 -1.52 -2.90
CA ARG A 254 -6.18 -1.17 -3.33
C ARG A 254 -6.11 -0.51 -4.70
N ARG A 255 -7.05 -0.82 -5.58
CA ARG A 255 -7.18 -0.27 -6.94
C ARG A 255 -8.15 0.92 -7.02
N GLY A 256 -8.66 1.42 -5.89
CA GLY A 256 -9.65 2.48 -5.85
C GLY A 256 -11.02 2.07 -6.38
N ILE A 257 -11.30 0.76 -6.43
CA ILE A 257 -12.63 0.22 -6.73
C ILE A 257 -13.43 0.26 -5.43
N ARG A 258 -14.57 0.94 -5.45
CA ARG A 258 -15.46 1.02 -4.28
C ARG A 258 -16.09 -0.35 -4.04
N VAL A 259 -15.95 -0.85 -2.82
CA VAL A 259 -16.59 -2.08 -2.35
C VAL A 259 -17.78 -1.73 -1.48
N GLU A 260 -18.92 -2.36 -1.76
CA GLU A 260 -20.11 -2.36 -0.90
C GLU A 260 -20.45 -3.81 -0.59
N VAL A 261 -20.43 -4.21 0.67
CA VAL A 261 -20.80 -5.58 1.07
C VAL A 261 -22.32 -5.67 1.12
N LEU A 262 -22.89 -6.57 0.31
CA LEU A 262 -24.34 -6.79 0.25
C LEU A 262 -24.77 -7.89 1.22
N ASP A 263 -23.99 -8.98 1.29
CA ASP A 263 -24.17 -10.08 2.24
C ASP A 263 -22.80 -10.69 2.56
N ALA A 264 -22.31 -10.43 3.77
CA ALA A 264 -21.00 -10.90 4.21
C ALA A 264 -20.92 -12.43 4.33
N GLY A 265 -22.01 -13.07 4.78
CA GLY A 265 -22.09 -14.52 4.98
C GLY A 265 -22.10 -15.28 3.65
N ALA A 266 -22.78 -14.73 2.64
CA ALA A 266 -22.77 -15.27 1.28
C ALA A 266 -21.51 -14.86 0.48
N GLY A 267 -20.71 -13.91 0.98
CA GLY A 267 -19.57 -13.34 0.25
C GLY A 267 -20.00 -12.45 -0.93
N GLU A 268 -21.20 -11.86 -0.86
CA GLU A 268 -21.74 -10.98 -1.89
C GLU A 268 -21.31 -9.53 -1.71
N MET A 269 -20.78 -8.95 -2.78
CA MET A 269 -20.22 -7.61 -2.82
C MET A 269 -20.61 -6.93 -4.12
N LYS A 270 -20.77 -5.61 -4.08
CA LYS A 270 -20.87 -4.76 -5.26
C LYS A 270 -19.58 -3.98 -5.44
N LEU A 271 -18.92 -4.18 -6.57
CA LEU A 271 -17.70 -3.51 -6.96
C LEU A 271 -18.05 -2.37 -7.91
N SER A 272 -17.69 -1.13 -7.59
CA SER A 272 -18.03 0.05 -8.39
C SER A 272 -16.79 0.84 -8.80
N HIS A 273 -16.65 1.12 -10.10
CA HIS A 273 -15.54 1.89 -10.67
C HIS A 273 -15.97 2.63 -11.93
N GLY A 274 -15.62 3.92 -12.05
CA GLY A 274 -15.89 4.72 -13.26
C GLY A 274 -17.36 4.76 -13.68
N GLY A 275 -18.29 4.80 -12.71
CA GLY A 275 -19.74 4.82 -12.96
C GLY A 275 -20.34 3.47 -13.35
N ARG A 276 -19.54 2.40 -13.41
CA ARG A 276 -20.01 1.02 -13.59
C ARG A 276 -20.00 0.30 -12.25
N SER A 277 -20.89 -0.67 -12.11
CA SER A 277 -20.92 -1.59 -10.98
C SER A 277 -21.09 -3.02 -11.45
N VAL A 278 -20.49 -3.96 -10.71
CA VAL A 278 -20.62 -5.40 -10.92
C VAL A 278 -20.91 -6.03 -9.56
N ILE A 279 -21.94 -6.86 -9.48
CA ILE A 279 -22.20 -7.69 -8.29
C ILE A 279 -21.41 -8.99 -8.41
N THR A 280 -20.73 -9.35 -7.33
CA THR A 280 -19.96 -10.58 -7.20
C THR A 280 -20.37 -11.36 -5.97
N ARG A 281 -20.36 -12.69 -6.07
CA ARG A 281 -20.37 -13.62 -4.93
C ARG A 281 -19.03 -14.34 -4.92
N GLU A 282 -18.13 -13.92 -4.04
CA GLU A 282 -16.71 -14.27 -4.11
C GLU A 282 -16.15 -13.98 -5.52
N SER A 283 -15.63 -15.00 -6.22
CA SER A 283 -15.09 -14.86 -7.59
C SER A 283 -16.15 -14.96 -8.70
N LEU A 284 -17.40 -15.32 -8.38
CA LEU A 284 -18.49 -15.33 -9.34
C LEU A 284 -18.99 -13.91 -9.54
N SER A 285 -19.18 -13.46 -10.78
CA SER A 285 -19.81 -12.17 -11.08
C SER A 285 -21.18 -12.38 -11.73
N GLU A 286 -21.98 -11.33 -11.79
CA GLU A 286 -23.24 -11.31 -12.56
C GLU A 286 -23.07 -11.65 -14.05
N PHE A 287 -21.84 -11.63 -14.59
CA PHE A 287 -21.53 -12.10 -15.94
C PHE A 287 -21.46 -13.62 -16.06
N THR A 288 -21.35 -14.35 -14.95
CA THR A 288 -21.39 -15.81 -14.95
C THR A 288 -22.84 -16.27 -15.08
N SER A 289 -23.21 -16.74 -16.28
CA SER A 289 -24.58 -17.22 -16.52
C SER A 289 -24.95 -18.42 -15.63
N ALA A 290 -26.24 -18.51 -15.29
CA ALA A 290 -26.79 -19.68 -14.59
C ALA A 290 -26.52 -21.00 -15.35
N VAL A 291 -26.44 -20.96 -16.69
CA VAL A 291 -26.09 -22.12 -17.52
C VAL A 291 -24.64 -22.56 -17.30
N ALA A 292 -23.71 -21.61 -17.23
CA ALA A 292 -22.30 -21.90 -16.95
C ALA A 292 -22.14 -22.48 -15.54
N MET A 293 -22.78 -21.88 -14.54
CA MET A 293 -22.79 -22.37 -13.16
C MET A 293 -23.32 -23.81 -13.08
N ALA A 294 -24.48 -24.09 -13.69
CA ALA A 294 -25.09 -25.42 -13.69
C ALA A 294 -24.21 -26.47 -14.39
N ARG A 295 -23.52 -26.10 -15.48
CA ARG A 295 -22.58 -26.99 -16.18
C ARG A 295 -21.38 -27.36 -15.31
N CYS A 296 -20.85 -26.40 -14.56
CA CYS A 296 -19.71 -26.58 -13.66
C CYS A 296 -20.07 -27.35 -12.38
N ASP A 297 -21.28 -27.21 -11.87
CA ASP A 297 -21.76 -27.97 -10.71
C ASP A 297 -21.91 -29.48 -11.02
N ASP A 298 -22.40 -29.84 -12.21
CA ASP A 298 -22.51 -31.25 -12.62
C ASP A 298 -21.20 -31.77 -13.22
N LYS A 299 -20.46 -32.55 -12.43
CA LYS A 299 -19.16 -33.11 -12.80
C LYS A 299 -19.22 -34.00 -14.04
N ARG A 300 -20.36 -34.62 -14.34
CA ARG A 300 -20.55 -35.44 -15.55
C ARG A 300 -20.68 -34.56 -16.78
N GLN A 301 -21.46 -33.49 -16.67
CA GLN A 301 -21.62 -32.52 -17.75
C GLN A 301 -20.32 -31.78 -18.01
N THR A 302 -19.64 -31.30 -16.96
CA THR A 302 -18.30 -30.70 -17.06
C THR A 302 -17.35 -31.63 -17.79
N ARG A 303 -17.24 -32.89 -17.35
CA ARG A 303 -16.35 -33.90 -17.95
C ARG A 303 -16.61 -34.07 -19.44
N ARG A 304 -17.88 -34.24 -19.84
CA ARG A 304 -18.25 -34.39 -21.25
C ARG A 304 -17.85 -33.15 -22.07
N ILE A 305 -18.20 -31.95 -21.60
CA ILE A 305 -17.86 -30.70 -22.30
C ILE A 305 -16.35 -30.57 -22.52
N VAL A 306 -15.53 -30.83 -21.50
CA VAL A 306 -14.07 -30.70 -21.66
C VAL A 306 -13.47 -31.83 -22.51
N SER A 307 -14.02 -33.04 -22.45
CA SER A 307 -13.58 -34.18 -23.28
C SER A 307 -13.91 -33.94 -24.75
N ASP A 308 -15.11 -33.45 -25.04
CA ASP A 308 -15.57 -33.11 -26.40
C ASP A 308 -14.71 -31.98 -27.00
N ALA A 309 -14.14 -31.12 -26.14
CA ALA A 309 -13.18 -30.09 -26.52
C ALA A 309 -11.73 -30.60 -26.67
N GLY A 310 -11.49 -31.91 -26.53
CA GLY A 310 -10.16 -32.53 -26.71
C GLY A 310 -9.27 -32.50 -25.47
N ILE A 311 -9.77 -32.05 -24.30
CA ILE A 311 -8.99 -32.07 -23.06
C ILE A 311 -8.95 -33.50 -22.52
N THR A 312 -7.74 -34.01 -22.28
CA THR A 312 -7.57 -35.32 -21.66
C THR A 312 -8.13 -35.32 -20.24
N VAL A 313 -9.15 -36.14 -20.00
CA VAL A 313 -9.75 -36.34 -18.68
C VAL A 313 -9.39 -37.73 -18.12
N PRO A 314 -9.03 -37.85 -16.82
CA PRO A 314 -8.77 -39.16 -16.19
C PRO A 314 -9.98 -40.08 -16.30
N LYS A 315 -9.84 -41.40 -16.46
CA LYS A 315 -10.99 -42.32 -16.50
C LYS A 315 -11.91 -42.15 -15.26
N GLY A 316 -13.22 -42.32 -15.43
CA GLY A 316 -14.18 -42.17 -14.34
C GLY A 316 -15.56 -42.71 -14.71
N ARG A 317 -16.24 -43.33 -13.75
CA ARG A 317 -17.62 -43.83 -13.87
C ARG A 317 -18.52 -43.30 -12.75
N LEU A 318 -19.83 -43.43 -12.93
CA LEU A 318 -20.79 -43.21 -11.85
C LEU A 318 -20.75 -44.43 -10.93
N ALA A 319 -20.49 -44.21 -9.65
CA ALA A 319 -20.51 -45.29 -8.67
C ALA A 319 -21.96 -45.77 -8.45
N THR A 320 -22.17 -47.07 -8.63
CA THR A 320 -23.43 -47.79 -8.43
C THR A 320 -23.37 -48.69 -7.20
N PHE A 321 -22.19 -48.80 -6.58
CA PHE A 321 -21.87 -49.67 -5.44
C PHE A 321 -22.07 -51.16 -5.74
N ASP A 322 -21.79 -51.56 -6.99
CA ASP A 322 -21.85 -52.94 -7.45
C ASP A 322 -20.45 -53.51 -7.73
N HIS A 323 -20.40 -54.73 -8.29
CA HIS A 323 -19.14 -55.40 -8.62
C HIS A 323 -18.30 -54.63 -9.65
N GLU A 324 -18.94 -53.90 -10.56
CA GLU A 324 -18.23 -53.21 -11.64
C GLU A 324 -17.43 -52.01 -11.11
N ASP A 325 -17.84 -51.41 -9.99
CA ASP A 325 -17.05 -50.37 -9.33
C ASP A 325 -15.73 -50.93 -8.76
N HIS A 326 -15.72 -52.20 -8.34
CA HIS A 326 -14.50 -52.88 -7.89
C HIS A 326 -13.57 -53.22 -9.06
N GLU A 327 -14.11 -53.72 -10.17
CA GLU A 327 -13.32 -53.97 -11.39
C GLU A 327 -12.70 -52.67 -11.93
N PHE A 328 -13.47 -51.58 -11.92
CA PHE A 328 -12.97 -50.27 -12.31
C PHE A 328 -11.83 -49.79 -11.40
N LEU A 329 -11.97 -49.98 -10.08
CA LEU A 329 -10.91 -49.64 -9.12
C LEU A 329 -9.63 -50.43 -9.38
N ASP A 330 -9.75 -51.73 -9.68
CA ASP A 330 -8.60 -52.57 -10.02
C ASP A 330 -7.93 -52.15 -11.34
N GLU A 331 -8.70 -51.65 -12.32
CA GLU A 331 -8.18 -51.15 -13.60
C GLU A 331 -7.41 -49.83 -13.43
N VAL A 332 -7.97 -48.87 -12.68
CA VAL A 332 -7.44 -47.50 -12.61
C VAL A 332 -6.53 -47.25 -11.39
N GLY A 333 -6.52 -48.15 -10.41
CA GLY A 333 -5.70 -48.09 -9.20
C GLY A 333 -6.28 -47.17 -8.13
N ASP A 334 -5.96 -45.88 -8.20
CA ASP A 334 -6.34 -44.89 -7.19
C ASP A 334 -7.53 -44.05 -7.68
N VAL A 335 -8.58 -43.95 -6.86
CA VAL A 335 -9.76 -43.17 -7.20
C VAL A 335 -10.11 -42.13 -6.13
N VAL A 336 -10.76 -41.07 -6.60
CA VAL A 336 -11.43 -40.07 -5.77
C VAL A 336 -12.93 -40.22 -5.96
N VAL A 337 -13.62 -40.59 -4.88
CA VAL A 337 -15.10 -40.68 -4.88
C VAL A 337 -15.65 -39.33 -4.49
N LYS A 338 -16.55 -38.79 -5.31
CA LYS A 338 -17.14 -37.47 -5.10
C LYS A 338 -18.60 -37.44 -5.58
N PRO A 339 -19.49 -36.70 -4.91
CA PRO A 339 -20.85 -36.47 -5.39
C PRO A 339 -20.84 -35.89 -6.80
N THR A 340 -21.83 -36.25 -7.62
CA THR A 340 -21.95 -35.74 -9.00
C THR A 340 -22.19 -34.23 -9.06
N ARG A 341 -22.82 -33.68 -8.02
CA ARG A 341 -23.05 -32.24 -7.81
C ARG A 341 -22.52 -31.81 -6.45
N GLY A 342 -22.01 -30.60 -6.34
CA GLY A 342 -21.51 -30.05 -5.10
C GLY A 342 -20.11 -29.45 -5.20
N GLU A 343 -19.84 -28.56 -4.25
CA GLU A 343 -18.72 -27.64 -4.21
C GLU A 343 -17.95 -27.75 -2.87
N GLN A 344 -16.82 -27.03 -2.78
CA GLN A 344 -16.04 -26.87 -1.53
C GLN A 344 -15.61 -28.19 -0.85
N GLY A 345 -15.40 -29.26 -1.62
CA GLY A 345 -14.93 -30.54 -1.08
C GLY A 345 -15.96 -31.35 -0.29
N LYS A 346 -17.21 -30.89 -0.19
CA LYS A 346 -18.27 -31.59 0.56
C LYS A 346 -18.52 -32.99 -0.04
N GLY A 347 -18.41 -34.02 0.80
CA GLY A 347 -18.64 -35.41 0.41
C GLY A 347 -17.51 -36.06 -0.40
N ILE A 348 -16.34 -35.43 -0.53
CA ILE A 348 -15.20 -36.04 -1.23
C ILE A 348 -14.49 -37.05 -0.33
N THR A 349 -14.24 -38.25 -0.87
CA THR A 349 -13.36 -39.27 -0.26
C THR A 349 -12.12 -39.44 -1.13
N VAL A 350 -10.94 -39.22 -0.56
CA VAL A 350 -9.63 -39.39 -1.20
C VAL A 350 -8.94 -40.65 -0.68
N GLY A 351 -8.07 -41.25 -1.49
CA GLY A 351 -7.24 -42.40 -1.08
C GLY A 351 -7.98 -43.74 -1.04
N SER A 352 -8.98 -43.94 -1.90
CA SER A 352 -9.56 -45.27 -2.11
C SER A 352 -8.63 -46.06 -3.03
N MET A 353 -7.92 -47.05 -2.48
CA MET A 353 -6.98 -47.90 -3.21
C MET A 353 -7.52 -49.32 -3.38
N ALA A 354 -7.18 -49.95 -4.50
CA ALA A 354 -7.41 -51.38 -4.72
C ALA A 354 -6.80 -52.23 -3.58
N ALA A 355 -7.56 -53.20 -3.07
CA ALA A 355 -7.19 -54.01 -1.92
C ALA A 355 -6.10 -55.03 -2.27
N ARG A 356 -4.83 -54.59 -2.33
CA ARG A 356 -3.68 -55.49 -2.28
C ARG A 356 -2.88 -55.45 -0.98
N ASN A 357 -3.15 -54.53 -0.05
CA ASN A 357 -2.47 -54.51 1.27
C ASN A 357 -3.05 -53.56 2.35
N SER A 358 -4.37 -53.44 2.54
CA SER A 358 -4.87 -52.76 3.76
C SER A 358 -6.24 -53.25 4.25
N THR A 359 -6.37 -53.33 5.57
CA THR A 359 -7.55 -53.75 6.34
C THR A 359 -8.69 -52.72 6.36
N ARG A 360 -8.63 -51.66 5.55
CA ARG A 360 -9.73 -50.69 5.42
C ARG A 360 -10.69 -51.10 4.30
N ARG A 361 -11.71 -51.90 4.65
CA ARG A 361 -12.89 -52.09 3.79
C ARG A 361 -13.65 -50.77 3.68
N TYR A 362 -13.99 -50.38 2.45
CA TYR A 362 -14.96 -49.33 2.20
C TYR A 362 -16.33 -49.80 2.71
N THR A 363 -16.73 -49.29 3.87
CA THR A 363 -18.12 -49.29 4.33
C THR A 363 -18.71 -47.96 3.90
N GLY A 364 -19.82 -47.97 3.15
CA GLY A 364 -20.46 -46.77 2.60
C GLY A 364 -20.77 -45.67 3.64
N PRO A 365 -21.25 -44.49 3.19
CA PRO A 365 -21.40 -43.32 4.06
C PRO A 365 -22.35 -43.62 5.23
N ALA A 366 -21.84 -43.48 6.46
CA ALA A 366 -22.68 -43.33 7.63
C ALA A 366 -23.52 -42.07 7.45
N SER A 367 -24.84 -42.24 7.44
CA SER A 367 -25.82 -41.17 7.40
C SER A 367 -25.71 -40.30 8.65
N SER A 368 -24.93 -39.23 8.58
CA SER A 368 -24.96 -38.15 9.57
C SER A 368 -24.77 -36.79 8.91
N THR A 369 -25.63 -36.45 7.96
CA THR A 369 -25.82 -35.05 7.58
C THR A 369 -27.06 -34.54 8.29
N ARG A 370 -26.84 -33.77 9.36
CA ARG A 370 -27.86 -32.92 9.98
C ARG A 370 -28.51 -32.08 8.87
N ARG A 371 -29.83 -32.15 8.79
CA ARG A 371 -30.64 -31.14 8.13
C ARG A 371 -30.46 -29.82 8.90
N TYR A 372 -30.12 -28.77 8.18
CA TYR A 372 -30.63 -27.43 8.43
C TYR A 372 -31.39 -27.03 7.18
#